data_AF-A0A7I8CWK9-F1
#
_entry.id   AF-A0A7I8CWK9-F1
#
_cell.length_a   1.000
_cell.length_b   1.000
_cell.length_c   1.000
_cell.angle_alpha   90.00
_cell.angle_beta   90.00
_cell.angle_gamma   90.00
#
_symmetry.space_group_name_H-M   'P 1'
#
loop_
_entity.id
_entity.type
_entity.pdbx_description
1 polymer ?
#
loop_
_entity_poly.entity_id
_entity_poly.type
_entity_poly.pdbx_seq_one_letter_code
_entity_poly.pdbx_strand_id
1 'polypeptide(L)'
;MSARVTFQRLLCILRGAVLMALLLAGGFVLTAVQEALARAPATNHTVHHKSHEPMGRNAAAPQQASAPSQADMLARERLDFDKAKTAFDQSIENQKMELERKKLANDNARIDLDESKNWWAAASTIVPLLGVLATLAFSIYSFRKQQAMQIESQNETARLNFEIKAAEIAFEGKSAYAVENRGRALRQIFSDRLRTDFLTNFNPDEFGGDAEPATQKMTLLDLLAKYPNQRTEILTNWSNLFPGDRSWLARVPGAPPRSAPPQGPAAQGSGTGAPQGPGAQP
;
A
#
# COMPACT_ATOMS: atom_id res chain seq x y z
N MET A 1 7.80 3.70 -30.78
CA MET A 1 7.42 4.94 -30.06
C MET A 1 6.88 4.72 -28.63
N SER A 2 6.31 3.55 -28.28
CA SER A 2 5.73 3.31 -26.95
C SER A 2 6.72 3.32 -25.77
N ALA A 3 7.96 2.84 -25.96
CA ALA A 3 8.95 2.71 -24.87
C ALA A 3 9.47 4.05 -24.31
N ARG A 4 9.51 5.11 -25.13
CA ARG A 4 9.95 6.45 -24.67
C ARG A 4 8.92 7.10 -23.75
N VAL A 5 7.64 6.87 -24.00
CA VAL A 5 6.54 7.42 -23.17
C VAL A 5 6.48 6.72 -21.81
N THR A 6 6.74 5.42 -21.76
CA THR A 6 6.83 4.66 -20.49
C THR A 6 8.02 5.09 -19.65
N PHE A 7 9.20 5.28 -20.27
CA PHE A 7 10.40 5.73 -19.57
C PHE A 7 10.25 7.15 -19.00
N GLN A 8 9.63 8.06 -19.74
CA GLN A 8 9.40 9.43 -19.29
C GLN A 8 8.40 9.51 -18.13
N ARG A 9 7.35 8.67 -18.13
CA ARG A 9 6.42 8.56 -17.01
C ARG A 9 7.10 8.00 -15.76
N LEU A 10 7.97 7.00 -15.91
CA LEU A 10 8.76 6.44 -14.81
C LEU A 10 9.69 7.49 -14.18
N LEU A 11 10.36 8.29 -15.01
CA LEU A 11 11.23 9.40 -14.57
C LEU A 11 10.47 10.50 -13.82
N CYS A 12 9.25 10.85 -14.24
CA CYS A 12 8.42 11.81 -13.52
C CYS A 12 8.00 11.28 -12.13
N ILE A 13 7.64 9.99 -12.04
CA ILE A 13 7.29 9.37 -10.75
C ILE A 13 8.50 9.32 -9.82
N LEU A 14 9.67 8.93 -10.34
CA LEU A 14 10.90 8.88 -9.54
C LEU A 14 11.32 10.28 -9.04
N ARG A 15 11.24 11.31 -9.89
CA ARG A 15 11.53 12.70 -9.46
C ARG A 15 10.58 13.17 -8.36
N GLY A 16 9.28 12.88 -8.49
CA GLY A 16 8.29 13.21 -7.46
C GLY A 16 8.58 12.51 -6.13
N ALA A 17 8.93 11.21 -6.17
CA ALA A 17 9.27 10.45 -4.97
C ALA A 17 10.55 10.96 -4.27
N VAL A 18 11.59 11.32 -5.04
CA VAL A 18 12.84 11.88 -4.49
C VAL A 18 12.60 13.27 -3.88
N LEU A 19 11.80 14.13 -4.52
CA LEU A 19 11.43 15.44 -3.97
C LEU A 19 10.60 15.32 -2.69
N MET A 20 9.64 14.39 -2.63
CA MET A 20 8.88 14.10 -1.41
C MET A 20 9.78 13.55 -0.30
N ALA A 21 10.69 12.63 -0.61
CA ALA A 21 11.64 12.10 0.36
C ALA A 21 12.58 13.19 0.91
N LEU A 22 13.04 14.13 0.05
CA LEU A 22 13.84 15.28 0.47
C LEU A 22 13.05 16.28 1.31
N LEU A 23 11.75 16.50 1.00
CA LEU A 23 10.88 17.35 1.81
C LEU A 23 10.56 16.73 3.17
N LEU A 24 10.33 15.42 3.23
CA LEU A 24 10.09 14.70 4.48
C LEU A 24 11.36 14.60 5.34
N ALA A 25 12.51 14.30 4.72
CA ALA A 25 13.80 14.29 5.42
C ALA A 25 14.21 15.71 5.87
N GLY A 26 14.00 16.72 5.03
CA GLY A 26 14.25 18.13 5.38
C GLY A 26 13.35 18.62 6.51
N GLY A 27 12.08 18.21 6.54
CA GLY A 27 11.16 18.51 7.63
C GLY A 27 11.59 17.89 8.96
N PHE A 28 12.08 16.64 8.94
CA PHE A 28 12.53 15.95 10.15
C PHE A 28 13.86 16.51 10.70
N VAL A 29 14.75 16.96 9.82
CA VAL A 29 15.98 17.66 10.24
C VAL A 29 15.65 19.03 10.81
N LEU A 30 14.67 19.75 10.25
CA LEU A 30 14.29 21.07 10.76
C LEU A 30 13.63 20.99 12.15
N THR A 31 12.77 19.99 12.39
CA THR A 31 12.19 19.78 13.72
C THR A 31 13.23 19.32 14.75
N ALA A 32 14.14 18.42 14.39
CA ALA A 32 15.22 17.99 15.29
C ALA A 32 16.18 19.15 15.65
N VAL A 33 16.49 20.03 14.70
CA VAL A 33 17.30 21.24 14.94
C VAL A 33 16.55 22.25 15.80
N GLN A 34 15.24 22.42 15.59
CA GLN A 34 14.42 23.34 16.36
C GLN A 34 14.22 22.86 17.81
N GLU A 35 14.12 21.54 18.03
CA GLU A 35 14.07 20.95 19.37
C GLU A 35 15.43 20.95 20.07
N ALA A 36 16.53 20.80 19.33
CA ALA A 36 17.89 20.98 19.85
C ALA A 36 18.17 22.45 20.26
N LEU A 37 17.70 23.42 19.48
CA LEU A 37 17.79 24.85 19.84
C LEU A 37 16.93 25.19 21.07
N ALA A 38 15.76 24.56 21.23
CA ALA A 38 14.88 24.78 22.38
C ALA A 38 15.44 24.18 23.69
N ARG A 39 16.37 23.23 23.61
CA ARG A 39 16.98 22.56 24.77
C ARG A 39 18.32 23.15 25.20
N ALA A 40 18.80 24.21 24.55
CA ALA A 40 20.01 24.90 24.96
C ALA A 40 19.79 25.50 26.38
N PRO A 41 20.54 25.07 27.40
CA PRO A 41 20.40 25.59 28.75
C PRO A 41 20.79 27.07 28.75
N ALA A 42 19.87 27.93 29.18
CA ALA A 42 20.17 29.33 29.46
C ALA A 42 21.25 29.36 30.55
N THR A 43 22.51 29.56 30.15
CA THR A 43 23.63 29.78 31.06
C THR A 43 23.41 31.12 31.75
N ASN A 44 22.73 31.07 32.89
CA ASN A 44 22.53 32.17 33.81
C ASN A 44 23.88 32.50 34.47
N HIS A 45 24.74 33.24 33.76
CA HIS A 45 25.91 33.87 34.36
C HIS A 45 25.46 35.10 35.14
N THR A 46 24.87 34.88 36.31
CA THR A 46 24.70 35.94 37.32
C THR A 46 26.07 36.18 37.97
N VAL A 47 26.90 37.01 37.34
CA VAL A 47 28.13 37.52 37.94
C VAL A 47 27.72 38.48 39.07
N HIS A 48 27.63 37.94 40.29
CA HIS A 48 27.42 38.73 41.51
C HIS A 48 28.72 39.50 41.82
N HIS A 49 28.91 40.65 41.17
CA HIS A 49 29.99 41.57 41.51
C HIS A 49 29.65 42.27 42.83
N LYS A 50 30.23 41.78 43.94
CA LYS A 50 30.08 42.35 45.28
C LYS A 50 30.96 43.61 45.37
N SER A 51 30.37 44.77 45.12
CA SER A 51 30.98 46.09 45.34
C SER A 51 31.23 46.29 46.82
N HIS A 52 32.50 46.31 47.23
CA HIS A 52 32.91 46.74 48.56
C HIS A 52 33.01 48.27 48.56
N GLU A 53 31.99 48.95 49.07
CA GLU A 53 32.09 50.35 49.49
C GLU A 53 32.86 50.43 50.82
N PRO A 54 33.90 51.27 50.95
CA PRO A 54 34.35 51.76 52.24
C PRO A 54 33.59 53.05 52.61
N MET A 55 32.64 52.94 53.52
CA MET A 55 32.14 54.08 54.29
C MET A 55 33.20 54.53 55.31
N GLY A 56 33.40 55.85 55.42
CA GLY A 56 33.45 56.49 56.73
C GLY A 56 34.71 57.28 57.11
N ARG A 57 34.57 58.61 56.99
CA ARG A 57 34.95 59.66 57.98
C ARG A 57 36.39 59.72 58.49
N ASN A 58 37.06 60.85 58.23
CA ASN A 58 37.12 61.95 59.22
C ASN A 58 37.74 63.21 58.62
N ALA A 59 37.07 64.33 58.84
CA ALA A 59 37.56 65.67 58.55
C ALA A 59 38.55 66.10 59.64
N ALA A 60 39.73 66.57 59.24
CA ALA A 60 40.64 67.29 60.13
C ALA A 60 41.48 68.33 59.36
N ALA A 61 41.25 69.58 59.76
CA ALA A 61 42.09 70.78 59.79
C ALA A 61 43.19 71.05 58.73
N PRO A 62 43.27 72.28 58.17
CA PRO A 62 44.35 72.70 57.29
C PRO A 62 45.62 73.03 58.11
N GLN A 63 46.66 72.19 58.04
CA GLN A 63 47.99 72.53 58.53
C GLN A 63 48.85 73.14 57.41
N GLN A 64 49.43 74.29 57.72
CA GLN A 64 50.26 75.12 56.86
C GLN A 64 51.46 74.36 56.29
N ALA A 65 51.61 74.47 54.97
CA ALA A 65 52.69 73.91 54.19
C ALA A 65 54.03 74.59 54.49
N SER A 66 54.90 73.90 55.23
CA SER A 66 56.34 74.13 55.22
C SER A 66 56.95 73.46 53.98
N ALA A 67 57.80 74.19 53.26
CA ALA A 67 58.41 73.74 52.01
C ALA A 67 59.19 72.41 52.19
N PRO A 68 59.00 71.43 51.29
CA PRO A 68 59.60 70.09 51.42
C PRO A 68 61.13 70.17 51.32
N SER A 69 61.81 69.46 52.23
CA SER A 69 63.27 69.32 52.18
C SER A 69 63.67 68.45 50.98
N GLN A 70 64.86 68.70 50.41
CA GLN A 70 65.34 67.98 49.23
C GLN A 70 65.46 66.45 49.44
N ALA A 71 65.63 66.01 50.69
CA ALA A 71 65.65 64.61 51.07
C ALA A 71 64.26 63.95 50.97
N ASP A 72 63.19 64.68 51.28
CA ASP A 72 61.82 64.19 51.19
C ASP A 72 61.39 64.00 49.73
N MET A 73 61.92 64.82 48.81
CA MET A 73 61.67 64.67 47.37
C MET A 73 62.30 63.37 46.83
N LEU A 74 63.53 63.04 47.23
CA LEU A 74 64.19 61.80 46.79
C LEU A 74 63.53 60.54 47.37
N ALA A 75 63.08 60.60 48.61
CA ALA A 75 62.31 59.50 49.21
C ALA A 75 60.99 59.27 48.48
N ARG A 76 60.34 60.37 48.05
CA ARG A 76 59.10 60.32 47.28
C ARG A 76 59.32 59.76 45.87
N GLU A 77 60.38 60.14 45.17
CA GLU A 77 60.72 59.59 43.85
C GLU A 77 60.98 58.08 43.89
N ARG A 78 61.68 57.57 44.93
CA ARG A 78 61.90 56.12 45.08
C ARG A 78 60.60 55.36 45.34
N LEU A 79 59.74 55.92 46.20
CA LEU A 79 58.46 55.32 46.51
C LEU A 79 57.52 55.33 45.30
N ASP A 80 57.57 56.38 44.49
CA ASP A 80 56.81 56.46 43.24
C ASP A 80 57.37 55.50 42.18
N PHE A 81 58.69 55.28 42.14
CA PHE A 81 59.31 54.26 41.28
C PHE A 81 58.92 52.83 41.69
N ASP A 82 58.94 52.50 42.98
CA ASP A 82 58.53 51.18 43.47
C ASP A 82 57.03 50.93 43.23
N LYS A 83 56.19 51.97 43.36
CA LYS A 83 54.78 51.91 42.96
C LYS A 83 54.62 51.70 41.45
N ALA A 84 55.41 52.41 40.63
CA ALA A 84 55.37 52.23 39.18
C ALA A 84 55.81 50.81 38.78
N LYS A 85 56.84 50.27 39.43
CA LYS A 85 57.34 48.91 39.20
C LYS A 85 56.31 47.86 39.60
N THR A 86 55.72 47.96 40.79
CA THR A 86 54.67 47.03 41.24
C THR A 86 53.41 47.10 40.37
N ALA A 87 52.99 48.29 39.96
CA ALA A 87 51.88 48.47 39.01
C ALA A 87 52.20 47.86 37.64
N PHE A 88 53.45 48.00 37.17
CA PHE A 88 53.91 47.38 35.93
C PHE A 88 53.92 45.85 36.04
N ASP A 89 54.53 45.29 37.08
CA ASP A 89 54.58 43.84 37.32
C ASP A 89 53.17 43.25 37.43
N GLN A 90 52.25 43.94 38.13
CA GLN A 90 50.84 43.55 38.23
C GLN A 90 50.12 43.62 36.88
N SER A 91 50.44 44.60 36.03
CA SER A 91 49.86 44.69 34.69
C SER A 91 50.31 43.54 33.77
N ILE A 92 51.58 43.12 33.89
CA ILE A 92 52.13 41.98 33.15
C ILE A 92 51.49 40.67 33.63
N GLU A 93 51.34 40.49 34.94
CA GLU A 93 50.67 39.31 35.51
C GLU A 93 49.20 39.22 35.07
N ASN A 94 48.48 40.35 35.08
CA ASN A 94 47.10 40.42 34.59
C ASN A 94 47.01 40.09 33.09
N GLN A 95 47.92 40.60 32.27
CA GLN A 95 47.96 40.25 30.84
C GLN A 95 48.25 38.76 30.60
N LYS A 96 49.13 38.16 31.40
CA LYS A 96 49.41 36.72 31.35
C LYS A 96 48.17 35.90 31.72
N MET A 97 47.48 36.28 32.79
CA MET A 97 46.23 35.62 33.21
C MET A 97 45.12 35.74 32.16
N GLU A 98 45.00 36.90 31.50
CA GLU A 98 44.06 37.07 30.40
C GLU A 98 44.40 36.20 29.18
N LEU A 99 45.69 36.08 28.84
CA LEU A 99 46.15 35.21 27.75
C LEU A 99 45.87 33.74 28.05
N GLU A 100 46.12 33.27 29.28
CA GLU A 100 45.81 31.90 29.69
C GLU A 100 44.30 31.62 29.64
N ARG A 101 43.47 32.57 30.09
CA ARG A 101 41.99 32.47 29.97
C ARG A 101 41.53 32.41 28.52
N LYS A 102 42.07 33.26 27.64
CA LYS A 102 41.73 33.25 26.20
C LYS A 102 42.16 31.94 25.54
N LYS A 103 43.30 31.38 25.93
CA LYS A 103 43.77 30.09 25.42
C LYS A 103 42.85 28.94 25.83
N LEU A 104 42.48 28.88 27.12
CA LEU A 104 41.52 27.88 27.62
C LEU A 104 40.15 27.98 26.95
N ALA A 105 39.65 29.20 26.73
CA ALA A 105 38.39 29.41 26.01
C ALA A 105 38.44 28.92 24.55
N ASN A 106 39.59 29.11 23.87
CA ASN A 106 39.78 28.65 22.49
C ASN A 106 39.90 27.12 22.42
N ASP A 107 40.61 26.51 23.36
CA ASP A 107 40.75 25.05 23.42
C ASP A 107 39.40 24.37 23.70
N ASN A 108 38.58 24.92 24.61
CA ASN A 108 37.22 24.43 24.84
C ASN A 108 36.34 24.54 23.59
N ALA A 109 36.39 25.68 22.89
CA ALA A 109 35.62 25.87 21.65
C ALA A 109 36.05 24.89 20.53
N ARG A 110 37.32 24.45 20.51
CA ARG A 110 37.81 23.44 19.55
C ARG A 110 37.30 22.05 19.89
N ILE A 111 37.28 21.68 21.16
CA ILE A 111 36.76 20.38 21.62
C ILE A 111 35.29 20.23 21.20
N ASP A 112 34.46 21.25 21.44
CA ASP A 112 33.04 21.23 21.08
C ASP A 112 32.81 21.08 19.56
N LEU A 113 33.67 21.71 18.75
CA LEU A 113 33.61 21.59 17.30
C LEU A 113 34.03 20.20 16.81
N ASP A 114 35.01 19.57 17.46
CA ASP A 114 35.48 18.25 17.04
C ASP A 114 34.52 17.13 17.48
N GLU A 115 33.86 17.27 18.62
CA GLU A 115 32.74 16.40 19.01
C GLU A 115 31.59 16.48 18.00
N SER A 116 31.22 17.69 17.59
CA SER A 116 30.17 17.93 16.60
C SER A 116 30.53 17.33 15.24
N LYS A 117 31.78 17.52 14.77
CA LYS A 117 32.24 16.94 13.49
C LYS A 117 32.24 15.42 13.51
N ASN A 118 32.69 14.81 14.60
CA ASN A 118 32.69 13.35 14.74
C ASN A 118 31.26 12.80 14.72
N TRP A 119 30.31 13.48 15.35
CA TRP A 119 28.90 13.09 15.29
C TRP A 119 28.33 13.20 13.88
N TRP A 120 28.60 14.29 13.15
CA TRP A 120 28.15 14.45 11.76
C TRP A 120 28.79 13.43 10.81
N ALA A 121 30.08 13.12 11.00
CA ALA A 121 30.78 12.10 10.23
C ALA A 121 30.17 10.70 10.48
N ALA A 122 29.89 10.35 11.75
CA ALA A 122 29.21 9.11 12.10
C ALA A 122 27.80 9.03 11.49
N ALA A 123 27.02 10.11 11.59
CA ALA A 123 25.68 10.18 11.01
C ALA A 123 25.69 9.97 9.48
N SER A 124 26.67 10.56 8.78
CA SER A 124 26.79 10.45 7.32
C SER A 124 26.99 9.01 6.83
N THR A 125 27.58 8.14 7.66
CA THR A 125 27.82 6.73 7.33
C THR A 125 26.57 5.87 7.57
N ILE A 126 25.75 6.22 8.56
CA ILE A 126 24.56 5.45 8.96
C ILE A 126 23.38 5.71 8.01
N VAL A 127 23.20 6.95 7.54
CA VAL A 127 22.07 7.33 6.69
C VAL A 127 21.95 6.47 5.41
N PRO A 128 23.03 6.24 4.63
CA PRO A 128 22.96 5.37 3.45
C PRO A 128 22.57 3.93 3.79
N LEU A 129 23.05 3.39 4.91
CA LEU A 129 22.74 2.02 5.34
C LEU A 129 21.26 1.87 5.67
N LEU A 130 20.67 2.85 6.36
CA LEU A 130 19.22 2.89 6.61
C LEU A 130 18.42 3.04 5.32
N GLY A 131 18.91 3.80 4.34
CA GLY A 131 18.29 3.92 3.02
C GLY A 131 18.20 2.57 2.28
N VAL A 132 19.28 1.79 2.30
CA VAL A 132 19.30 0.44 1.72
C VAL A 132 18.33 -0.49 2.45
N LEU A 133 18.33 -0.48 3.78
CA LEU A 133 17.43 -1.30 4.60
C LEU A 133 15.96 -0.97 4.36
N ALA A 134 15.62 0.32 4.29
CA ALA A 134 14.27 0.80 4.00
C ALA A 134 13.83 0.37 2.59
N THR A 135 14.73 0.43 1.61
CA THR A 135 14.45 -0.02 0.23
C THR A 135 14.15 -1.52 0.18
N LEU A 136 14.94 -2.34 0.90
CA LEU A 136 14.71 -3.78 1.00
C LEU A 136 13.38 -4.09 1.69
N ALA A 137 13.08 -3.43 2.81
CA ALA A 137 11.82 -3.60 3.52
C ALA A 137 10.61 -3.22 2.64
N PHE A 138 10.70 -2.11 1.91
CA PHE A 138 9.67 -1.68 0.97
C PHE A 138 9.52 -2.67 -0.19
N SER A 139 10.62 -3.21 -0.72
CA SER A 139 10.59 -4.23 -1.76
C SER A 139 9.85 -5.49 -1.29
N ILE A 140 10.18 -6.02 -0.11
CA ILE A 140 9.48 -7.19 0.45
C ILE A 140 8.00 -6.90 0.68
N TYR A 141 7.66 -5.73 1.24
CA TYR A 141 6.27 -5.33 1.46
C TYR A 141 5.48 -5.26 0.15
N SER A 142 6.04 -4.65 -0.89
CA SER A 142 5.41 -4.54 -2.21
C SER A 142 5.24 -5.89 -2.89
N PHE A 143 6.22 -6.80 -2.80
CA PHE A 143 6.09 -8.16 -3.31
C PHE A 143 4.92 -8.93 -2.65
N ARG A 144 4.77 -8.84 -1.33
CA ARG A 144 3.66 -9.49 -0.63
C ARG A 144 2.30 -8.96 -1.08
N LYS A 145 2.20 -7.65 -1.30
CA LYS A 145 0.98 -7.03 -1.79
C LYS A 145 0.64 -7.46 -3.23
N GLN A 146 1.65 -7.55 -4.09
CA GLN A 146 1.48 -8.03 -5.47
C GLN A 146 1.04 -9.49 -5.53
N GLN A 147 1.60 -10.37 -4.69
CA GLN A 147 1.21 -11.78 -4.64
C GLN A 147 -0.27 -11.96 -4.28
N ALA A 148 -0.78 -11.20 -3.31
CA ALA A 148 -2.19 -11.27 -2.92
C ALA A 148 -3.11 -10.91 -4.10
N MET A 149 -2.80 -9.81 -4.82
CA MET A 149 -3.56 -9.40 -6.00
C MET A 149 -3.46 -10.42 -7.15
N GLN A 150 -2.29 -11.06 -7.32
CA GLN A 150 -2.07 -12.03 -8.39
C GLN A 150 -2.85 -13.33 -8.18
N ILE A 151 -3.08 -13.74 -6.92
CA ILE A 151 -3.90 -14.93 -6.62
C ILE A 151 -5.36 -14.67 -7.00
N GLU A 152 -5.89 -13.50 -6.63
CA GLU A 152 -7.25 -13.09 -6.99
C GLU A 152 -7.43 -13.03 -8.52
N SER A 153 -6.50 -12.37 -9.23
CA SER A 153 -6.57 -12.29 -10.70
C SER A 153 -6.43 -13.65 -11.38
N GLN A 154 -5.61 -14.55 -10.83
CA GLN A 154 -5.46 -15.91 -11.36
C GLN A 154 -6.74 -16.72 -11.19
N ASN A 155 -7.42 -16.59 -10.05
CA ASN A 155 -8.70 -17.25 -9.81
C ASN A 155 -9.79 -16.74 -10.75
N GLU A 156 -9.86 -15.43 -10.96
CA GLU A 156 -10.79 -14.84 -11.94
C GLU A 156 -10.46 -15.29 -13.37
N THR A 157 -9.19 -15.30 -13.74
CA THR A 157 -8.75 -15.74 -15.08
C THR A 157 -9.05 -17.23 -15.29
N ALA A 158 -8.81 -18.07 -14.29
CA ALA A 158 -9.12 -19.49 -14.34
C ALA A 158 -10.62 -19.73 -14.48
N ARG A 159 -11.45 -18.95 -13.75
CA ARG A 159 -12.90 -18.99 -13.87
C ARG A 159 -13.37 -18.59 -15.26
N LEU A 160 -12.87 -17.48 -15.80
CA LEU A 160 -13.23 -17.01 -17.15
C LEU A 160 -12.81 -18.02 -18.23
N ASN A 161 -11.60 -18.58 -18.15
CA ASN A 161 -11.12 -19.60 -19.08
C ASN A 161 -11.98 -20.87 -19.02
N PHE A 162 -12.39 -21.26 -17.81
CA PHE A 162 -13.30 -22.37 -17.61
C PHE A 162 -14.69 -22.08 -18.20
N GLU A 163 -15.25 -20.90 -17.98
CA GLU A 163 -16.53 -20.48 -18.56
C GLU A 163 -16.49 -20.45 -20.10
N ILE A 164 -15.40 -19.94 -20.69
CA ILE A 164 -15.20 -19.95 -22.15
C ILE A 164 -15.15 -21.38 -22.68
N LYS A 165 -14.40 -22.28 -22.03
CA LYS A 165 -14.31 -23.69 -22.44
C LYS A 165 -15.62 -24.44 -22.25
N ALA A 166 -16.34 -24.17 -21.18
CA ALA A 166 -17.67 -24.74 -20.95
C ALA A 166 -18.66 -24.26 -22.01
N ALA A 167 -18.61 -22.97 -22.39
CA ALA A 167 -19.39 -22.44 -23.50
C ALA A 167 -19.00 -23.12 -24.83
N GLU A 168 -17.71 -23.27 -25.12
CA GLU A 168 -17.22 -23.96 -26.33
C GLU A 168 -17.77 -25.39 -26.42
N ILE A 169 -17.71 -26.17 -25.35
CA ILE A 169 -18.24 -27.54 -25.29
C ILE A 169 -19.78 -27.56 -25.46
N ALA A 170 -20.48 -26.61 -24.84
CA ALA A 170 -21.92 -26.47 -25.01
C ALA A 170 -22.26 -26.18 -26.49
N PHE A 171 -21.57 -25.22 -27.11
CA PHE A 171 -21.79 -24.78 -28.49
C PHE A 171 -21.23 -25.71 -29.58
N GLU A 172 -20.44 -26.73 -29.23
CA GLU A 172 -20.01 -27.77 -30.17
C GLU A 172 -21.19 -28.67 -30.64
N GLY A 173 -22.36 -28.53 -30.03
CA GLY A 173 -23.60 -29.18 -30.50
C GLY A 173 -24.03 -28.67 -31.89
N LYS A 174 -24.38 -29.58 -32.81
CA LYS A 174 -24.84 -29.23 -34.17
C LYS A 174 -26.20 -28.56 -34.22
N SER A 175 -27.00 -28.66 -33.15
CA SER A 175 -28.35 -28.09 -33.06
C SER A 175 -28.53 -27.29 -31.78
N ALA A 176 -29.40 -26.27 -31.78
CA ALA A 176 -29.65 -25.41 -30.62
C ALA A 176 -30.12 -26.20 -29.39
N TYR A 177 -30.95 -27.22 -29.57
CA TYR A 177 -31.36 -28.14 -28.50
C TYR A 177 -30.21 -29.01 -27.97
N ALA A 178 -29.28 -29.43 -28.83
CA ALA A 178 -28.08 -30.14 -28.36
C ALA A 178 -27.19 -29.24 -27.49
N VAL A 179 -27.09 -27.94 -27.83
CA VAL A 179 -26.40 -26.94 -27.02
C VAL A 179 -27.08 -26.78 -25.66
N GLU A 180 -28.41 -26.66 -25.63
CA GLU A 180 -29.17 -26.55 -24.37
C GLU A 180 -28.95 -27.78 -23.48
N ASN A 181 -29.08 -28.98 -24.03
CA ASN A 181 -28.95 -30.23 -23.27
C ASN A 181 -27.52 -30.41 -22.71
N ARG A 182 -26.48 -30.17 -23.51
CA ARG A 182 -25.09 -30.20 -23.06
C ARG A 182 -24.82 -29.16 -21.99
N GLY A 183 -25.37 -27.98 -22.21
CA GLY A 183 -25.26 -26.86 -21.30
C GLY A 183 -25.91 -27.13 -19.93
N ARG A 184 -27.10 -27.75 -19.91
CA ARG A 184 -27.76 -28.23 -18.68
C ARG A 184 -26.92 -29.29 -17.97
N ALA A 185 -26.34 -30.24 -18.72
CA ALA A 185 -25.45 -31.26 -18.16
C ALA A 185 -24.19 -30.63 -17.53
N LEU A 186 -23.55 -29.67 -18.20
CA LEU A 186 -22.39 -28.94 -17.66
C LEU A 186 -22.74 -28.18 -16.39
N ARG A 187 -23.92 -27.55 -16.33
CA ARG A 187 -24.40 -26.87 -15.11
C ARG A 187 -24.60 -27.84 -13.94
N GLN A 188 -25.05 -29.06 -14.22
CA GLN A 188 -25.24 -30.09 -13.21
C GLN A 188 -23.91 -30.67 -12.70
N ILE A 189 -22.92 -30.86 -13.59
CA ILE A 189 -21.61 -31.43 -13.22
C ILE A 189 -20.73 -30.40 -12.49
N PHE A 190 -20.81 -29.12 -12.87
CA PHE A 190 -19.91 -28.06 -12.40
C PHE A 190 -20.69 -26.89 -11.76
N SER A 191 -21.64 -27.21 -10.89
CA SER A 191 -22.53 -26.22 -10.26
C SER A 191 -21.81 -25.20 -9.38
N ASP A 192 -20.63 -25.54 -8.86
CA ASP A 192 -19.78 -24.71 -8.01
C ASP A 192 -18.91 -23.72 -8.79
N ARG A 193 -18.55 -24.06 -10.04
CA ARG A 193 -17.62 -23.27 -10.88
C ARG A 193 -18.30 -22.46 -11.96
N LEU A 194 -19.43 -22.94 -12.49
CA LEU A 194 -20.22 -22.19 -13.45
C LEU A 194 -21.10 -21.16 -12.75
N ARG A 195 -21.37 -20.06 -13.44
CA ARG A 195 -22.33 -19.07 -12.96
C ARG A 195 -23.74 -19.67 -12.95
N THR A 196 -24.54 -19.30 -11.95
CA THR A 196 -25.93 -19.70 -11.82
C THR A 196 -26.80 -19.26 -12.99
N ASP A 197 -26.40 -18.19 -13.68
CA ASP A 197 -27.09 -17.65 -14.85
C ASP A 197 -26.64 -18.30 -16.18
N PHE A 198 -25.71 -19.27 -16.18
CA PHE A 198 -25.30 -19.97 -17.39
C PHE A 198 -26.50 -20.61 -18.09
N LEU A 199 -26.77 -20.15 -19.32
CA LEU A 199 -27.89 -20.54 -20.21
C LEU A 199 -29.28 -20.05 -19.81
N THR A 200 -29.41 -19.20 -18.78
CA THR A 200 -30.74 -18.68 -18.38
C THR A 200 -31.42 -17.90 -19.50
N ASN A 201 -30.62 -17.23 -20.33
CA ASN A 201 -31.10 -16.44 -21.47
C ASN A 201 -30.97 -17.19 -22.81
N PHE A 202 -30.61 -18.47 -22.81
CA PHE A 202 -30.49 -19.24 -24.04
C PHE A 202 -31.83 -19.91 -24.35
N ASN A 203 -32.49 -19.42 -25.41
CA ASN A 203 -33.73 -19.99 -25.91
C ASN A 203 -33.46 -20.74 -27.23
N PRO A 204 -33.50 -22.08 -27.26
CA PRO A 204 -33.17 -22.85 -28.46
C PRO A 204 -34.09 -22.52 -29.65
N ASP A 205 -35.32 -22.08 -29.40
CA ASP A 205 -36.30 -21.74 -30.43
C ASP A 205 -35.90 -20.46 -31.21
N GLU A 206 -35.18 -19.54 -30.57
CA GLU A 206 -34.68 -18.30 -31.21
C GLU A 206 -33.48 -18.53 -32.12
N PHE A 207 -32.74 -19.64 -31.92
CA PHE A 207 -31.49 -19.94 -32.64
C PHE A 207 -31.67 -21.05 -33.71
N GLY A 208 -32.90 -21.30 -34.18
CA GLY A 208 -33.18 -22.14 -35.34
C GLY A 208 -33.43 -23.62 -35.05
N GLY A 209 -34.09 -23.93 -33.92
CA GLY A 209 -34.23 -25.28 -33.38
C GLY A 209 -35.12 -26.29 -34.11
N ASP A 210 -35.91 -25.91 -35.13
CA ASP A 210 -37.04 -26.77 -35.50
C ASP A 210 -36.75 -27.83 -36.57
N ALA A 211 -35.61 -27.76 -37.28
CA ALA A 211 -35.32 -28.70 -38.34
C ALA A 211 -33.87 -29.17 -38.33
N GLU A 212 -33.69 -30.47 -38.12
CA GLU A 212 -32.42 -31.14 -38.39
C GLU A 212 -32.00 -30.92 -39.86
N PRO A 213 -30.71 -30.67 -40.16
CA PRO A 213 -30.19 -30.71 -41.52
C PRO A 213 -30.66 -31.96 -42.27
N ALA A 214 -30.99 -31.76 -43.55
CA ALA A 214 -31.57 -32.78 -44.42
C ALA A 214 -30.77 -34.10 -44.46
N THR A 215 -29.47 -34.05 -44.18
CA THR A 215 -28.59 -35.21 -44.12
C THR A 215 -28.94 -36.19 -43.00
N GLN A 216 -29.31 -35.72 -41.81
CA GLN A 216 -29.69 -36.62 -40.72
C GLN A 216 -31.07 -37.24 -40.96
N LYS A 217 -31.99 -36.49 -41.58
CA LYS A 217 -33.28 -37.02 -42.05
C LYS A 217 -33.09 -38.15 -43.07
N MET A 218 -32.10 -38.03 -43.95
CA MET A 218 -31.73 -39.14 -44.85
C MET A 218 -31.20 -40.35 -44.09
N THR A 219 -30.38 -40.16 -43.05
CA THR A 219 -29.92 -41.28 -42.21
C THR A 219 -31.06 -41.99 -41.50
N LEU A 220 -32.07 -41.24 -41.02
CA LEU A 220 -33.29 -41.85 -40.48
C LEU A 220 -34.01 -42.69 -41.55
N LEU A 221 -34.21 -42.15 -42.75
CA LEU A 221 -34.88 -42.89 -43.83
C LEU A 221 -34.10 -44.17 -44.20
N ASP A 222 -32.76 -44.11 -44.22
CA ASP A 222 -31.90 -45.28 -44.44
C ASP A 222 -32.04 -46.31 -43.31
N LEU A 223 -32.09 -45.88 -42.04
CA LEU A 223 -32.36 -46.75 -40.89
C LEU A 223 -33.73 -47.44 -40.98
N LEU A 224 -34.78 -46.69 -41.36
CA LEU A 224 -36.13 -47.23 -41.52
C LEU A 224 -36.26 -48.19 -42.70
N ALA A 225 -35.40 -48.04 -43.72
CA ALA A 225 -35.31 -48.97 -44.85
C ALA A 225 -34.54 -50.24 -44.46
N LYS A 226 -33.43 -50.11 -43.72
CA LYS A 226 -32.61 -51.25 -43.25
C LYS A 226 -33.29 -52.10 -42.19
N TYR A 227 -34.06 -51.50 -41.30
CA TYR A 227 -34.66 -52.18 -40.14
C TYR A 227 -36.20 -52.01 -40.10
N PRO A 228 -36.94 -52.65 -41.02
CA PRO A 228 -38.40 -52.46 -41.11
C PRO A 228 -39.15 -52.89 -39.84
N ASN A 229 -38.66 -53.92 -39.13
CA ASN A 229 -39.30 -54.45 -37.91
C ASN A 229 -39.13 -53.53 -36.68
N GLN A 230 -38.18 -52.58 -36.72
CA GLN A 230 -37.89 -51.66 -35.61
C GLN A 230 -38.40 -50.23 -35.89
N ARG A 231 -39.20 -50.03 -36.95
CA ARG A 231 -39.66 -48.71 -37.38
C ARG A 231 -40.27 -47.88 -36.26
N THR A 232 -41.18 -48.47 -35.47
CA THR A 232 -41.88 -47.75 -34.40
C THR A 232 -40.91 -47.24 -33.34
N GLU A 233 -39.97 -48.08 -32.91
CA GLU A 233 -38.96 -47.72 -31.91
C GLU A 233 -38.01 -46.64 -32.44
N ILE A 234 -37.53 -46.77 -33.67
CA ILE A 234 -36.67 -45.78 -34.33
C ILE A 234 -37.39 -44.43 -34.43
N LEU A 235 -38.66 -44.41 -34.85
CA LEU A 235 -39.46 -43.18 -34.97
C LEU A 235 -39.78 -42.57 -33.60
N THR A 236 -40.07 -43.38 -32.59
CA THR A 236 -40.25 -42.92 -31.21
C THR A 236 -38.98 -42.26 -30.69
N ASN A 237 -37.83 -42.93 -30.83
CA ASN A 237 -36.54 -42.40 -30.42
C ASN A 237 -36.20 -41.09 -31.17
N TRP A 238 -36.44 -41.03 -32.48
CA TRP A 238 -36.26 -39.81 -33.26
C TRP A 238 -37.15 -38.67 -32.75
N SER A 239 -38.43 -38.94 -32.47
CA SER A 239 -39.38 -37.93 -31.99
C SER A 239 -39.04 -37.38 -30.60
N ASN A 240 -38.32 -38.18 -29.79
CA ASN A 240 -37.80 -37.77 -28.49
C ASN A 240 -36.54 -36.90 -28.63
N LEU A 241 -35.69 -37.20 -29.62
CA LEU A 241 -34.47 -36.44 -29.91
C LEU A 241 -34.77 -35.11 -30.64
N PHE A 242 -35.78 -35.09 -31.51
CA PHE A 242 -36.10 -33.98 -32.39
C PHE A 242 -37.60 -33.64 -32.35
N PRO A 243 -38.08 -32.95 -31.28
CA PRO A 243 -39.50 -32.64 -31.12
C PRO A 243 -40.06 -31.71 -32.22
N GLY A 244 -39.24 -30.85 -32.82
CA GLY A 244 -39.62 -29.97 -33.94
C GLY A 244 -39.97 -30.73 -35.23
N ASP A 245 -39.40 -31.92 -35.42
CA ASP A 245 -39.61 -32.75 -36.61
C ASP A 245 -40.95 -33.52 -36.61
N ARG A 246 -41.79 -33.37 -35.58
CA ARG A 246 -43.09 -34.05 -35.50
C ARG A 246 -43.99 -33.81 -36.71
N SER A 247 -43.99 -32.58 -37.24
CA SER A 247 -44.78 -32.22 -38.44
C SER A 247 -44.26 -32.90 -39.71
N TRP A 248 -42.96 -33.17 -39.77
CA TRP A 248 -42.30 -33.87 -40.86
C TRP A 248 -42.49 -35.39 -40.74
N LEU A 249 -42.34 -35.95 -39.53
CA LEU A 249 -42.57 -37.37 -39.24
C LEU A 249 -43.98 -37.83 -39.61
N ALA A 250 -44.99 -36.97 -39.47
CA ALA A 250 -46.36 -37.26 -39.88
C ALA A 250 -46.51 -37.57 -41.38
N ARG A 251 -45.53 -37.21 -42.22
CA ARG A 251 -45.51 -37.49 -43.65
C ARG A 251 -44.87 -38.85 -43.99
N VAL A 252 -44.20 -39.49 -43.04
CA VAL A 252 -43.51 -40.77 -43.24
C VAL A 252 -44.51 -41.92 -43.00
N PRO A 253 -44.77 -42.79 -44.00
CA PRO A 253 -45.73 -43.89 -43.87
C PRO A 253 -45.34 -44.87 -42.76
N GLY A 254 -46.23 -45.11 -41.81
CA GLY A 254 -46.00 -45.97 -40.66
C GLY A 254 -45.51 -45.25 -39.39
N ALA A 255 -45.51 -43.91 -39.37
CA ALA A 255 -45.34 -43.17 -38.13
C ALA A 255 -46.46 -43.52 -37.14
N PRO A 256 -46.12 -43.80 -35.86
CA PRO A 256 -47.13 -44.13 -34.87
C PRO A 256 -48.16 -42.98 -34.78
N PRO A 257 -49.46 -43.29 -34.74
CA PRO A 257 -50.49 -42.27 -34.59
C PRO A 257 -50.22 -41.53 -33.27
N ARG A 258 -50.24 -40.20 -33.36
CA ARG A 258 -50.04 -39.19 -32.30
C ARG A 258 -50.33 -39.77 -30.90
N SER A 259 -49.32 -40.33 -30.25
CA SER A 259 -49.44 -40.67 -28.83
C SER A 259 -49.63 -39.35 -28.10
N ALA A 260 -50.76 -39.21 -27.41
CA ALA A 260 -51.06 -38.04 -26.60
C ALA A 260 -49.82 -37.73 -25.72
N PRO A 261 -49.47 -36.44 -25.51
CA PRO A 261 -48.33 -36.09 -24.68
C PRO A 261 -48.41 -36.90 -23.39
N PRO A 262 -47.28 -37.49 -22.93
CA PRO A 262 -47.26 -38.26 -21.70
C PRO A 262 -47.93 -37.38 -20.65
N GLN A 263 -49.09 -37.82 -20.16
CA GLN A 263 -49.75 -37.16 -19.07
C GLN A 263 -48.73 -37.23 -17.94
N GLY A 264 -48.04 -36.10 -17.71
CA GLY A 264 -47.11 -35.98 -16.61
C GLY A 264 -47.82 -36.46 -15.36
N PRO A 265 -47.12 -37.11 -14.43
CA PRO A 265 -47.73 -37.70 -13.25
C PRO A 265 -48.71 -36.69 -12.67
N ALA A 266 -49.99 -37.03 -12.73
CA ALA A 266 -51.06 -36.22 -12.21
C ALA A 266 -50.61 -35.82 -10.81
N ALA A 267 -50.44 -34.51 -10.60
CA ALA A 267 -50.06 -33.95 -9.32
C ALA A 267 -51.06 -34.48 -8.29
N GLN A 268 -50.67 -35.54 -7.59
CA GLN A 268 -51.39 -36.02 -6.42
C GLN A 268 -51.31 -34.87 -5.44
N GLY A 269 -52.47 -34.27 -5.20
CA GLY A 269 -52.62 -33.08 -4.39
C GLY A 269 -51.84 -33.21 -3.10
N SER A 270 -50.86 -32.34 -2.94
CA SER A 270 -50.27 -32.02 -1.65
C SER A 270 -51.41 -31.58 -0.74
N GLY A 271 -51.83 -32.49 0.13
CA GLY A 271 -52.79 -32.23 1.18
C GLY A 271 -52.35 -31.01 1.97
N THR A 272 -53.25 -30.05 2.05
CA THR A 272 -53.20 -28.86 2.89
C THR A 272 -53.17 -29.32 4.36
N GLY A 273 -51.98 -29.58 4.88
CA GLY A 273 -51.75 -29.78 6.31
C GLY A 273 -51.87 -28.43 7.02
N ALA A 274 -53.04 -28.19 7.61
CA ALA A 274 -53.29 -27.06 8.50
C ALA A 274 -52.32 -27.10 9.70
N PRO A 275 -51.71 -25.96 10.10
CA PRO A 275 -50.93 -25.89 11.33
C PRO A 275 -51.87 -25.89 12.53
N GLN A 276 -51.98 -27.04 13.22
CA GLN A 276 -52.49 -27.09 14.58
C GLN A 276 -51.43 -26.50 15.53
N GLY A 277 -51.71 -25.30 16.04
CA GLY A 277 -51.11 -24.84 17.29
C GLY A 277 -51.71 -25.63 18.47
N PRO A 278 -50.86 -26.02 19.42
CA PRO A 278 -51.12 -25.66 20.82
C PRO A 278 -49.79 -25.18 21.43
N GLY A 279 -49.75 -24.15 22.24
CA GLY A 279 -50.53 -23.98 23.45
C GLY A 279 -49.63 -23.17 24.38
N ALA A 280 -50.07 -21.97 24.69
CA ALA A 280 -49.54 -21.21 25.80
C ALA A 280 -49.85 -21.96 27.09
N GLN A 281 -48.85 -22.13 27.96
CA GLN A 281 -49.06 -22.35 29.38
C GLN A 281 -47.96 -21.66 30.21
N PRO A 282 -48.30 -21.29 31.46
CA PRO A 282 -47.84 -20.07 32.15
C PRO A 282 -46.46 -20.15 32.80
#